data_AF-A0A2G5V3F7-F1
#
_entry.id   AF-A0A2G5V3F7-F1
#
_cell.length_a   1.000
_cell.length_b   1.000
_cell.length_c   1.000
_cell.angle_alpha   90.00
_cell.angle_beta   90.00
_cell.angle_gamma   90.00
#
_symmetry.space_group_name_H-M   'P 1'
#
loop_
_entity.id
_entity.type
_entity.pdbx_description
1 polymer ?
#
loop_
_entity_poly.entity_id
_entity_poly.type
_entity_poly.pdbx_seq_one_letter_code
_entity_poly.pdbx_strand_id
1 'polypeptide(L)'
;MKLLLVILLLISTVESNTPRLKALWNLEEVTECELHYNALHYNNYGCWCGVGGSHEPVDGIDECCMHHDKCYDAAVDNKVCMDVEIEYVDDYSWKCINSTAICSEKNAGCKAALCECDKIVVECWKKFPKPVKKEKCNRTRWTEITKHFQH
;
A
#
# COMPACT_ATOMS: atom_id res chain seq x y z
N MET A 1 -24.12 -19.76 58.87
CA MET A 1 -24.17 -19.48 57.42
C MET A 1 -23.11 -18.44 57.09
N LYS A 2 -21.94 -18.83 56.56
CA LYS A 2 -20.93 -17.89 56.04
C LYS A 2 -20.93 -18.07 54.52
N LEU A 3 -21.42 -17.05 53.82
CA LEU A 3 -21.49 -17.01 52.35
C LEU A 3 -20.06 -17.05 51.78
N LEU A 4 -19.77 -18.05 50.96
CA LEU A 4 -18.57 -18.08 50.12
C LEU A 4 -18.82 -17.18 48.90
N LEU A 5 -18.10 -16.07 48.81
CA LEU A 5 -18.08 -15.20 47.62
C LEU A 5 -17.22 -15.88 46.55
N VAL A 6 -17.86 -16.48 45.55
CA VAL A 6 -17.19 -16.98 44.34
C VAL A 6 -17.03 -15.80 43.39
N ILE A 7 -15.81 -15.28 43.28
CA ILE A 7 -15.47 -14.24 42.31
C ILE A 7 -15.26 -14.93 40.96
N LEU A 8 -16.26 -14.86 40.07
CA LEU A 8 -16.10 -15.21 38.66
C LEU A 8 -15.23 -14.14 37.99
N LEU A 9 -13.98 -14.48 37.67
CA LEU A 9 -13.14 -13.69 36.78
C LEU A 9 -13.69 -13.83 35.35
N LEU A 10 -14.44 -12.82 34.90
CA LEU A 10 -14.79 -12.63 33.50
C LEU A 10 -13.50 -12.26 32.76
N ILE A 11 -12.86 -13.23 32.11
CA ILE A 11 -11.79 -12.96 31.16
C ILE A 11 -12.47 -12.39 29.91
N SER A 12 -12.61 -11.07 29.85
CA SER A 12 -12.93 -10.40 28.60
C SER A 12 -11.76 -10.61 27.64
N THR A 13 -11.97 -11.40 26.59
CA THR A 13 -11.03 -11.44 25.46
C THR A 13 -10.99 -10.03 24.88
N VAL A 14 -9.91 -9.30 25.13
CA VAL A 14 -9.64 -8.05 24.43
C VAL A 14 -9.30 -8.44 23.00
N GLU A 15 -10.27 -8.31 22.09
CA GLU A 15 -9.98 -8.29 20.66
C GLU A 15 -9.06 -7.10 20.40
N SER A 16 -7.83 -7.39 20.01
CA SER A 16 -6.87 -6.37 19.62
C SER A 16 -7.37 -5.67 18.35
N ASN A 17 -8.07 -4.55 18.53
CA ASN A 17 -8.36 -3.61 17.45
C ASN A 17 -7.09 -2.78 17.15
N THR A 18 -6.02 -3.45 16.71
CA THR A 18 -4.97 -2.74 15.98
C THR A 18 -5.61 -2.26 14.68
N PRO A 19 -5.57 -0.95 14.35
CA PRO A 19 -5.97 -0.48 13.03
C PRO A 19 -5.14 -1.25 12.01
N ARG A 20 -5.75 -2.21 11.32
CA ARG A 20 -5.09 -2.90 10.22
C ARG A 20 -4.93 -1.85 9.12
N LEU A 21 -3.70 -1.59 8.70
CA LEU A 21 -3.38 -0.72 7.55
C LEU A 21 -3.87 -1.40 6.26
N LYS A 22 -5.19 -1.53 6.09
CA LYS A 22 -5.84 -2.44 5.12
C LYS A 22 -5.49 -2.15 3.67
N ALA A 23 -5.14 -0.91 3.31
CA ALA A 23 -4.73 -0.62 1.93
C ALA A 23 -3.38 -1.24 1.59
N LEU A 24 -2.40 -1.16 2.50
CA LEU A 24 -1.11 -1.87 2.36
C LEU A 24 -1.31 -3.39 2.24
N TRP A 25 -2.33 -3.94 2.89
CA TRP A 25 -2.70 -5.34 2.73
C TRP A 25 -3.29 -5.64 1.34
N ASN A 26 -4.06 -4.73 0.73
CA ASN A 26 -4.59 -4.99 -0.60
C ASN A 26 -3.49 -5.00 -1.68
N LEU A 27 -2.54 -4.05 -1.66
CA LEU A 27 -1.42 -4.07 -2.61
C LEU A 27 -0.59 -5.36 -2.48
N GLU A 28 -0.34 -5.79 -1.25
CA GLU A 28 0.33 -7.07 -0.97
C GLU A 28 -0.42 -8.24 -1.60
N GLU A 29 -1.73 -8.37 -1.35
CA GLU A 29 -2.52 -9.49 -1.86
C GLU A 29 -2.70 -9.45 -3.39
N VAL A 30 -2.84 -8.26 -3.99
CA VAL A 30 -2.86 -8.07 -5.45
C VAL A 30 -1.52 -8.51 -6.05
N THR A 31 -0.41 -8.16 -5.40
CA THR A 31 0.94 -8.59 -5.83
C THR A 31 1.09 -10.10 -5.75
N GLU A 32 0.65 -10.73 -4.65
CA GLU A 32 0.70 -12.18 -4.51
C GLU A 32 -0.17 -12.90 -5.56
N CYS A 33 -1.35 -12.37 -5.87
CA CYS A 33 -2.23 -12.89 -6.92
C CYS A 33 -1.53 -12.92 -8.28
N GLU A 34 -0.88 -11.81 -8.65
CA GLU A 34 -0.42 -11.58 -10.01
C GLU A 34 1.04 -11.97 -10.26
N LEU A 35 1.90 -11.79 -9.27
CA LEU A 35 3.34 -12.06 -9.37
C LEU A 35 3.75 -13.38 -8.69
N HIS A 36 2.87 -13.94 -7.86
CA HIS A 36 3.12 -15.17 -7.09
C HIS A 36 4.21 -15.04 -6.01
N TYR A 37 4.44 -13.83 -5.50
CA TYR A 37 5.27 -13.54 -4.33
C TYR A 37 4.87 -12.20 -3.69
N ASN A 38 5.35 -11.96 -2.46
CA ASN A 38 5.02 -10.76 -1.67
C ASN A 38 5.54 -9.44 -2.28
N ALA A 39 4.83 -8.35 -2.02
CA ALA A 39 5.21 -6.98 -2.40
C ALA A 39 6.39 -6.44 -1.58
N LEU A 40 6.76 -7.10 -0.48
CA LEU A 40 7.92 -6.70 0.35
C LEU A 40 9.26 -6.71 -0.40
N HIS A 41 9.33 -7.36 -1.56
CA HIS A 41 10.46 -7.25 -2.49
C HIS A 41 10.66 -5.82 -3.05
N TYR A 42 9.56 -5.08 -3.21
CA TYR A 42 9.55 -3.71 -3.73
C TYR A 42 9.63 -2.67 -2.62
N ASN A 43 9.23 -2.97 -1.39
CA ASN A 43 9.31 -2.01 -0.29
C ASN A 43 10.77 -1.59 0.02
N ASN A 44 11.01 -0.30 0.26
CA ASN A 44 12.33 0.30 0.49
C ASN A 44 13.32 -0.03 -0.63
N TYR A 45 12.85 0.08 -1.87
CA TYR A 45 13.62 -0.08 -3.09
C TYR A 45 13.72 1.27 -3.79
N GLY A 46 14.93 1.65 -4.21
CA GLY A 46 15.12 2.89 -4.96
C GLY A 46 14.74 4.13 -4.14
N CYS A 47 14.24 5.14 -4.84
CA CYS A 47 13.87 6.45 -4.33
C CYS A 47 12.37 6.64 -4.10
N TRP A 48 11.52 5.78 -4.67
CA TRP A 48 10.06 5.91 -4.68
C TRP A 48 9.34 4.69 -4.10
N CYS A 49 9.88 3.47 -4.18
CA CYS A 49 9.17 2.33 -3.60
C CYS A 49 9.27 2.30 -2.07
N GLY A 50 8.34 2.98 -1.39
CA GLY A 50 8.29 3.09 0.06
C GLY A 50 7.37 4.22 0.53
N VAL A 51 7.60 4.72 1.75
CA VAL A 51 6.91 5.93 2.24
C VAL A 51 7.64 7.16 1.73
N GLY A 52 6.89 8.12 1.21
CA GLY A 52 7.45 9.29 0.53
C GLY A 52 7.93 8.93 -0.88
N GLY A 53 8.53 9.89 -1.56
CA GLY A 53 9.14 9.65 -2.86
C GLY A 53 9.77 10.93 -3.37
N SER A 54 10.96 10.86 -3.94
CA SER A 54 11.64 12.05 -4.48
C SER A 54 12.84 11.66 -5.33
N HIS A 55 13.41 12.61 -6.07
CA HIS A 55 14.56 12.41 -6.97
C HIS A 55 14.22 11.54 -8.19
N GLU A 56 15.21 11.32 -9.05
CA GLU A 56 15.05 10.47 -10.24
C GLU A 56 14.97 8.99 -9.84
N PRO A 57 14.02 8.22 -10.43
CA PRO A 57 13.96 6.78 -10.24
C PRO A 57 15.28 6.10 -10.60
N VAL A 58 15.72 5.15 -9.79
CA VAL A 58 17.00 4.46 -10.00
C VAL A 58 16.95 3.46 -11.15
N ASP A 59 15.76 2.94 -11.47
CA ASP A 59 15.48 2.07 -12.60
C ASP A 59 13.97 2.00 -12.90
N GLY A 60 13.56 1.10 -13.79
CA GLY A 60 12.16 0.95 -14.19
C GLY A 60 11.23 0.40 -13.10
N ILE A 61 11.76 -0.32 -12.11
CA ILE A 61 10.95 -0.78 -10.96
C ILE A 61 10.62 0.41 -10.07
N ASP A 62 11.62 1.25 -9.80
CA ASP A 62 11.45 2.49 -9.04
C ASP A 62 10.55 3.50 -9.77
N GLU A 63 10.59 3.52 -11.11
CA GLU A 63 9.69 4.33 -11.94
C GLU A 63 8.23 3.88 -11.81
N CYS A 64 7.97 2.56 -11.71
CA CYS A 64 6.62 2.05 -11.41
C CYS A 64 6.10 2.61 -10.08
N CYS A 65 6.94 2.66 -9.05
CA CYS A 65 6.56 3.19 -7.74
C CYS A 65 6.33 4.71 -7.78
N MET A 66 7.15 5.46 -8.51
CA MET A 66 6.88 6.88 -8.75
C MET A 66 5.50 7.12 -9.37
N HIS A 67 5.11 6.27 -10.34
CA HIS A 67 3.79 6.38 -10.95
C HIS A 67 2.65 5.95 -10.01
N HIS A 68 2.90 5.00 -9.12
CA HIS A 68 1.97 4.59 -8.07
C HIS A 68 1.70 5.74 -7.09
N ASP A 69 2.74 6.35 -6.54
CA ASP A 69 2.64 7.50 -5.64
C ASP A 69 1.89 8.65 -6.32
N LYS A 70 2.23 8.97 -7.58
CA LYS A 70 1.51 10.01 -8.35
C LYS A 70 0.04 9.66 -8.63
N CYS A 71 -0.30 8.38 -8.69
CA CYS A 71 -1.68 7.93 -8.88
C CYS A 71 -2.50 8.18 -7.61
N TYR A 72 -1.91 7.93 -6.45
CA TYR A 72 -2.48 8.24 -5.14
C TYR A 72 -2.63 9.77 -4.95
N ASP A 73 -1.55 10.55 -5.15
CA ASP A 73 -1.60 12.02 -5.15
C ASP A 73 -2.73 12.56 -6.02
N ALA A 74 -2.88 12.03 -7.24
CA ALA A 74 -3.94 12.46 -8.15
C ALA A 74 -5.35 12.16 -7.60
N ALA A 75 -5.54 11.07 -6.85
CA ALA A 75 -6.82 10.77 -6.22
C ALA A 75 -7.15 11.79 -5.10
N VAL A 76 -6.16 12.22 -4.33
CA VAL A 76 -6.32 13.29 -3.31
C VAL A 76 -6.55 14.65 -3.97
N ASP A 77 -5.70 15.05 -4.93
CA ASP A 77 -5.75 16.35 -5.59
C ASP A 77 -7.08 16.58 -6.31
N ASN A 78 -7.65 15.52 -6.90
CA ASN A 78 -8.96 15.56 -7.54
C ASN A 78 -10.13 15.43 -6.55
N LYS A 79 -9.85 15.40 -5.24
CA LYS A 79 -10.83 15.27 -4.15
C LYS A 79 -11.66 13.99 -4.24
N VAL A 80 -11.09 12.95 -4.83
CA VAL A 80 -11.69 11.59 -4.88
C VAL A 80 -11.42 10.87 -3.56
N CYS A 81 -10.21 11.03 -3.02
CA CYS A 81 -9.79 10.65 -1.68
C CYS A 81 -9.71 11.89 -0.77
N MET A 82 -9.86 11.72 0.55
CA MET A 82 -9.90 12.86 1.49
C MET A 82 -8.50 13.35 1.90
N ASP A 83 -7.58 12.43 2.19
CA ASP A 83 -6.18 12.69 2.51
C ASP A 83 -5.34 11.44 2.23
N VAL A 84 -4.01 11.60 2.26
CA VAL A 84 -3.04 10.54 1.96
C VAL A 84 -3.04 9.46 3.05
N GLU A 85 -3.26 9.84 4.31
CA GLU A 85 -3.33 8.87 5.41
C GLU A 85 -4.49 7.87 5.24
N ILE A 86 -5.61 8.31 4.68
CA ILE A 86 -6.75 7.45 4.33
C ILE A 86 -6.40 6.46 3.23
N GLU A 87 -5.52 6.81 2.31
CA GLU A 87 -5.09 5.91 1.23
C GLU A 87 -4.35 4.68 1.74
N TYR A 88 -3.67 4.79 2.88
CA TYR A 88 -2.98 3.66 3.52
C TYR A 88 -3.88 2.80 4.43
N VAL A 89 -5.11 3.25 4.73
CA VAL A 89 -6.04 2.54 5.65
C VAL A 89 -7.35 2.10 5.02
N ASP A 90 -7.79 2.73 3.92
CA ASP A 90 -9.06 2.38 3.29
C ASP A 90 -8.94 1.05 2.54
N ASP A 91 -9.94 0.19 2.70
CA ASP A 91 -9.99 -1.08 1.96
C ASP A 91 -10.70 -0.93 0.63
N TYR A 92 -10.43 -1.83 -0.32
CA TYR A 92 -11.23 -1.94 -1.53
C TYR A 92 -11.54 -3.40 -1.82
N SER A 93 -12.64 -3.66 -2.53
CA SER A 93 -13.02 -5.02 -2.88
C SER A 93 -12.40 -5.41 -4.22
N TRP A 94 -11.76 -6.58 -4.28
CA TRP A 94 -11.17 -7.12 -5.50
C TRP A 94 -11.24 -8.66 -5.50
N LYS A 95 -10.90 -9.29 -6.62
CA LYS A 95 -10.80 -10.75 -6.75
C LYS A 95 -9.58 -11.15 -7.57
N CYS A 96 -8.97 -12.27 -7.23
CA CYS A 96 -7.98 -12.93 -8.07
C CYS A 96 -8.67 -13.96 -8.98
N ILE A 97 -8.55 -13.81 -10.30
CA ILE A 97 -9.04 -14.78 -11.29
C ILE A 97 -7.88 -15.11 -12.23
N ASN A 98 -7.44 -16.37 -12.26
CA ASN A 98 -6.36 -16.84 -13.14
C ASN A 98 -5.10 -15.93 -13.11
N SER A 99 -4.59 -15.66 -11.89
CA SER A 99 -3.43 -14.78 -11.67
C SER A 99 -3.60 -13.34 -12.17
N THR A 100 -4.84 -12.87 -12.24
CA THR A 100 -5.19 -11.48 -12.60
C THR A 100 -6.07 -10.89 -11.52
N ALA A 101 -5.69 -9.75 -10.97
CA ALA A 101 -6.51 -9.02 -10.00
C ALA A 101 -7.58 -8.21 -10.73
N ILE A 102 -8.81 -8.30 -10.23
CA ILE A 102 -9.97 -7.62 -10.79
C ILE A 102 -10.63 -6.79 -9.68
N CYS A 103 -10.61 -5.47 -9.84
CA CYS A 103 -11.34 -4.56 -8.97
C CYS A 103 -12.84 -4.81 -9.06
N SER A 104 -13.53 -4.77 -7.92
CA SER A 104 -14.99 -4.89 -7.91
C SER A 104 -15.62 -3.64 -8.50
N GLU A 105 -16.61 -3.81 -9.39
CA GLU A 105 -17.47 -2.71 -9.87
C GLU A 105 -18.27 -2.02 -8.75
N LYS A 106 -18.32 -2.62 -7.55
CA LYS A 106 -18.92 -2.01 -6.36
C LYS A 106 -18.02 -0.98 -5.70
N ASN A 107 -16.73 -0.95 -6.03
CA ASN A 107 -15.84 0.11 -5.58
C ASN A 107 -16.28 1.41 -6.25
N ALA A 108 -16.31 2.50 -5.48
CA ALA A 108 -16.61 3.84 -5.97
C ALA A 108 -15.72 4.85 -5.26
N GLY A 109 -15.51 6.01 -5.88
CA GLY A 109 -14.66 7.07 -5.33
C GLY A 109 -13.25 6.56 -5.03
N CYS A 110 -12.75 6.89 -3.82
CA CYS A 110 -11.41 6.54 -3.38
C CYS A 110 -11.08 5.04 -3.52
N LYS A 111 -11.97 4.14 -3.11
CA LYS A 111 -11.76 2.68 -3.21
C LYS A 111 -11.53 2.20 -4.65
N ALA A 112 -12.20 2.83 -5.63
CA ALA A 112 -12.02 2.48 -7.03
C ALA A 112 -10.67 3.00 -7.56
N ALA A 113 -10.30 4.23 -7.17
CA ALA A 113 -9.01 4.83 -7.55
C ALA A 113 -7.83 4.02 -7.00
N LEU A 114 -7.82 3.73 -5.69
CA LEU A 114 -6.74 2.97 -5.04
C LEU A 114 -6.57 1.57 -5.66
N CYS A 115 -7.68 0.86 -5.88
CA CYS A 115 -7.63 -0.47 -6.49
C CYS A 115 -7.02 -0.45 -7.90
N GLU A 116 -7.31 0.58 -8.70
CA GLU A 116 -6.75 0.70 -10.04
C GLU A 116 -5.27 1.10 -10.00
N CYS A 117 -4.88 2.03 -9.12
CA CYS A 117 -3.48 2.37 -8.89
C CYS A 117 -2.64 1.15 -8.49
N ASP A 118 -3.14 0.32 -7.57
CA ASP A 118 -2.47 -0.89 -7.09
C ASP A 118 -2.33 -1.96 -8.19
N LYS A 119 -3.35 -2.12 -9.04
CA LYS A 119 -3.24 -2.98 -10.23
C LYS A 119 -2.21 -2.46 -11.21
N ILE A 120 -2.19 -1.16 -11.47
CA ILE A 120 -1.26 -0.54 -12.43
C ILE A 120 0.19 -0.76 -12.01
N VAL A 121 0.52 -0.57 -10.73
CA VAL A 121 1.90 -0.76 -10.26
C VAL A 121 2.32 -2.23 -10.34
N VAL A 122 1.42 -3.17 -10.00
CA VAL A 122 1.72 -4.61 -10.10
C VAL A 122 1.88 -5.06 -11.55
N GLU A 123 1.03 -4.60 -12.46
CA GLU A 123 1.19 -4.80 -13.91
C GLU A 123 2.48 -4.17 -14.45
N CYS A 124 2.93 -3.05 -13.86
CA CYS A 124 4.21 -2.44 -14.19
C CYS A 124 5.38 -3.31 -13.72
N TRP A 125 5.35 -3.79 -12.47
CA TRP A 125 6.36 -4.69 -11.91
C TRP A 125 6.51 -6.00 -12.69
N LYS A 126 5.43 -6.56 -13.27
CA LYS A 126 5.49 -7.75 -14.13
C LYS A 126 6.49 -7.64 -15.29
N LYS A 127 6.80 -6.42 -15.74
CA LYS A 127 7.71 -6.17 -16.85
C LYS A 127 9.18 -6.39 -16.49
N PHE A 128 9.49 -6.54 -15.21
CA PHE A 128 10.85 -6.65 -14.69
C PHE A 128 11.08 -7.98 -13.96
N PRO A 129 12.32 -8.48 -13.91
CA PRO A 129 12.65 -9.61 -13.05
C PRO A 129 12.41 -9.26 -11.58
N LYS A 130 11.93 -10.24 -10.82
CA LYS A 130 11.78 -10.12 -9.35
C LYS A 130 13.08 -9.59 -8.71
N PRO A 131 13.01 -8.49 -7.92
CA PRO A 131 14.17 -7.98 -7.19
C PRO A 131 14.78 -9.01 -6.25
N VAL A 132 16.05 -9.33 -6.47
CA VAL A 132 16.87 -10.15 -5.55
C VAL A 132 17.64 -9.30 -4.54
N LYS A 133 17.83 -8.02 -4.83
CA LYS A 133 18.40 -7.00 -3.96
C LYS A 133 17.59 -5.72 -4.07
N LYS A 134 17.62 -4.91 -3.02
CA LYS A 134 16.99 -3.60 -2.99
C LYS A 134 17.99 -2.55 -3.44
N GLU A 135 17.73 -1.91 -4.58
CA GLU A 135 18.57 -0.80 -5.03
C GLU A 135 18.43 0.37 -4.07
N LYS A 136 19.50 1.17 -3.94
CA LYS A 136 19.54 2.30 -3.03
C LYS A 136 19.31 3.60 -3.78
N CYS A 137 18.45 4.46 -3.25
CA CYS A 137 18.38 5.85 -3.70
C CYS A 137 19.71 6.57 -3.48
N ASN A 138 20.25 7.22 -4.52
CA ASN A 138 21.40 8.08 -4.38
C ASN A 138 21.00 9.50 -3.93
N ARG A 139 20.82 9.68 -2.62
CA ARG A 139 20.40 10.95 -2.00
C ARG A 139 21.51 12.01 -1.89
N THR A 140 22.67 11.82 -2.54
CA THR A 140 23.78 12.80 -2.47
C THR A 140 23.48 14.10 -3.23
N ARG A 141 22.43 14.11 -4.06
CA ARG A 141 21.94 15.31 -4.74
C ARG A 141 20.78 15.89 -3.94
N TRP A 142 21.08 16.47 -2.76
CA TRP A 142 20.12 17.27 -2.01
C TRP A 142 19.66 18.45 -2.88
N THR A 143 18.62 18.27 -3.67
CA THR A 143 17.75 19.38 -4.04
C THR A 143 17.16 19.92 -2.75
N GLU A 144 17.14 21.24 -2.59
CA GLU A 144 16.54 21.88 -1.41
C GLU A 144 15.23 21.19 -1.06
N ILE A 145 15.02 20.94 0.23
CA ILE A 145 13.80 20.35 0.78
C ILE A 145 12.66 21.33 0.43
N THR A 146 12.14 21.22 -0.80
CA THR A 146 10.88 21.81 -1.17
C THR A 146 9.89 21.24 -0.18
N LYS A 147 9.10 22.12 0.44
CA LYS A 147 8.03 21.82 1.42
C LYS A 147 6.88 20.96 0.84
N HIS A 148 7.20 20.05 -0.06
CA HIS A 148 6.35 18.98 -0.55
C HIS A 148 7.05 17.68 -0.21
N PHE A 149 6.97 17.30 1.07
CA PHE A 149 6.62 15.91 1.35
C PHE A 149 5.18 15.76 0.86
N GLN A 150 5.03 15.50 -0.44
CA GLN A 150 3.84 14.83 -0.94
C GLN A 150 4.15 13.36 -0.66
N HIS A 151 3.39 12.80 0.29
CA HIS A 151 3.58 11.56 1.05
C HIS A 151 4.54 11.64 2.26
#